data_AF-A0A8T1P0R2-F1
#
_entry.id   AF-A0A8T1P0R2-F1
#
_cell.length_a   1.000
_cell.length_b   1.000
_cell.length_c   1.000
_cell.angle_alpha   90.00
_cell.angle_beta   90.00
_cell.angle_gamma   90.00
#
_symmetry.space_group_name_H-M   'P 1'
#
loop_
_entity.id
_entity.type
_entity.pdbx_description
1 polymer ?
#
loop_
_entity_poly.entity_id
_entity_poly.type
_entity_poly.pdbx_seq_one_letter_code
_entity_poly.pdbx_strand_id
1 'polypeptide(L)'
;MFLQKKLSIPATVSRVVKFIPELRQQVEGLIQKKEVLLSSIPRLHGEQNHMQEDRRHDMSSRNSLSAVSTNWLNDSEVAIQLSTYKVQKSPLAEILFSLEEDGFLLLNASSFESFRSGRVFYNLHLQVERTTSRLEREVLNEKLQSLCGKGKEFNHEYIGSMHFNDLPI
;
A
#
# COMPACT_ATOMS: atom_id res chain seq x y z
N MET A 1 -9.17 8.78 35.07
CA MET A 1 -10.25 7.86 35.53
C MET A 1 -11.58 8.44 35.05
N PHE A 2 -12.12 7.94 33.92
CA PHE A 2 -13.43 8.37 33.45
C PHE A 2 -14.51 7.63 34.25
N LEU A 3 -15.16 8.33 35.19
CA LEU A 3 -16.37 7.83 35.83
C LEU A 3 -17.44 7.65 34.74
N GLN A 4 -17.84 6.41 34.46
CA GLN A 4 -19.01 6.15 33.63
C GLN A 4 -20.25 6.65 34.37
N LYS A 5 -20.63 7.89 34.08
CA LYS A 5 -21.84 8.53 34.61
C LYS A 5 -23.04 7.77 34.05
N LYS A 6 -23.65 6.89 34.85
CA LYS A 6 -24.89 6.19 34.50
C LYS A 6 -25.98 7.24 34.25
N LEU A 7 -26.42 7.35 33.01
CA LEU A 7 -27.50 8.25 32.61
C LEU A 7 -28.83 7.52 32.81
N SER A 8 -29.83 8.26 33.28
CA SER A 8 -31.19 7.75 33.31
C SER A 8 -31.67 7.46 31.89
N ILE A 9 -32.58 6.49 31.74
CA ILE A 9 -33.14 6.12 30.43
C ILE A 9 -33.67 7.37 29.68
N PRO A 10 -34.41 8.31 30.30
CA PRO A 10 -34.84 9.55 29.62
C PRO A 10 -33.68 10.43 29.17
N ALA A 11 -32.59 10.52 29.94
CA ALA A 11 -31.41 11.31 29.55
C ALA A 11 -30.66 10.68 28.36
N THR A 12 -30.62 9.35 28.28
CA THR A 12 -30.08 8.62 27.13
C THR A 12 -30.95 8.83 25.89
N VAL A 13 -32.27 8.65 26.02
CA VAL A 13 -33.22 8.86 24.90
C VAL A 13 -33.12 10.30 24.39
N SER A 14 -33.06 11.30 25.27
CA SER A 14 -32.92 12.71 24.88
C SER A 14 -31.64 12.98 24.06
N ARG A 15 -30.53 12.33 24.42
CA ARG A 15 -29.26 12.45 23.67
C ARG A 15 -29.34 11.75 22.33
N VAL A 16 -29.87 10.53 22.29
CA VAL A 16 -30.01 9.76 21.04
C VAL A 16 -30.93 10.47 20.05
N VAL A 17 -32.04 11.06 20.51
CA VAL A 17 -32.95 11.85 19.67
C VAL A 17 -32.26 13.06 19.02
N LYS A 18 -31.27 13.67 19.69
CA LYS A 18 -30.44 14.74 19.11
C LYS A 18 -29.35 14.20 18.18
N PHE A 19 -28.76 13.06 18.54
CA PHE A 19 -27.66 12.47 17.78
C PHE A 19 -28.09 11.84 16.45
N ILE A 20 -29.31 11.29 16.37
CA ILE A 20 -29.85 10.71 15.13
C ILE A 20 -29.87 11.72 13.96
N PRO A 21 -30.44 12.94 14.08
CA PRO A 21 -30.42 13.90 12.98
C PRO A 21 -29.00 14.40 12.65
N GLU A 22 -28.13 14.56 13.65
CA GLU A 22 -26.72 14.92 13.44
C GLU A 22 -25.97 13.86 12.62
N LEU A 23 -26.18 12.57 12.92
CA LEU A 23 -25.63 11.46 12.14
C LEU A 23 -26.17 11.43 10.72
N ARG A 24 -27.48 11.67 10.53
CA ARG A 24 -28.09 11.72 9.19
C ARG A 24 -27.46 12.81 8.33
N GLN A 25 -27.22 13.99 8.91
CA GLN A 25 -26.55 15.09 8.21
C GLN A 25 -25.11 14.74 7.81
N GLN A 26 -24.37 14.05 8.69
CA GLN A 26 -23.01 13.60 8.38
C GLN A 26 -22.99 12.56 7.24
N VAL A 27 -23.91 11.60 7.25
CA VAL A 27 -24.03 10.60 6.18
C VAL A 27 -24.37 11.25 4.84
N GLU A 28 -25.31 12.20 4.82
CA GLU A 28 -25.66 12.94 3.60
C GLU A 28 -24.45 13.70 3.04
N GLY A 29 -23.70 14.38 3.90
CA GLY A 29 -22.46 15.06 3.49
C GLY A 29 -21.38 14.10 2.95
N LEU A 30 -21.31 12.88 3.49
CA LEU A 30 -20.40 11.85 2.99
C LEU A 30 -20.86 11.30 1.63
N ILE A 31 -22.16 11.11 1.42
CA ILE A 31 -22.72 10.70 0.12
C ILE A 31 -22.43 11.76 -0.93
N GLN A 32 -22.66 13.04 -0.64
CA GLN A 32 -22.37 14.13 -1.58
C GLN A 32 -20.88 14.19 -1.94
N LYS A 33 -19.98 14.06 -0.96
CA LYS A 33 -18.53 14.01 -1.22
C LYS A 33 -18.14 12.79 -2.06
N LYS A 34 -18.75 11.64 -1.80
CA LYS A 34 -18.53 10.42 -2.60
C LYS A 34 -18.95 10.65 -4.06
N GLU A 35 -20.13 11.22 -4.30
CA GLU A 35 -20.61 11.49 -5.66
C GLU A 35 -19.75 12.51 -6.40
N VAL A 36 -19.30 13.58 -5.72
CA VAL A 36 -18.35 14.55 -6.30
C VAL A 36 -17.05 13.86 -6.71
N LEU A 37 -16.48 13.03 -5.84
CA LEU A 37 -15.26 12.28 -6.14
C LEU A 37 -15.46 11.29 -7.30
N LEU A 38 -16.59 10.58 -7.34
CA LEU A 38 -16.95 9.69 -8.44
C LEU A 38 -17.16 10.44 -9.76
N SER A 39 -17.73 11.64 -9.73
CA SER A 39 -17.90 12.49 -10.91
C SER A 39 -16.59 13.10 -11.43
N SER A 40 -15.62 13.32 -10.53
CA SER A 40 -14.29 13.82 -10.86
C SER A 40 -13.36 12.73 -11.39
N ILE A 41 -13.70 11.45 -11.19
CA ILE A 41 -12.97 10.33 -11.79
C ILE A 41 -13.43 10.20 -13.25
N PRO A 42 -12.54 10.34 -14.25
CA PRO A 42 -12.91 10.09 -15.63
C PRO A 42 -13.40 8.64 -15.76
N ARG A 43 -14.62 8.47 -16.28
CA ARG A 43 -15.23 7.16 -16.52
C ARG A 43 -14.41 6.42 -17.57
N LEU A 44 -13.46 5.60 -17.14
CA LEU A 44 -12.74 4.64 -17.99
C LEU A 44 -13.66 3.43 -18.27
N HIS A 45 -14.72 3.66 -19.04
CA HIS A 45 -15.44 2.56 -19.68
C HIS A 45 -16.16 3.05 -20.95
N GLY A 46 -15.68 2.61 -22.11
CA GLY A 46 -16.34 2.73 -23.40
C GLY A 46 -15.65 3.69 -24.38
N GLU A 47 -15.20 3.12 -25.52
CA GLU A 47 -14.75 3.80 -26.75
C GLU A 47 -13.34 4.39 -26.80
N GLN A 48 -12.40 3.50 -27.14
CA GLN A 48 -11.58 3.58 -28.37
C GLN A 48 -11.61 4.94 -29.11
N ASN A 49 -10.50 5.68 -29.12
CA ASN A 49 -9.65 5.88 -30.30
C ASN A 49 -8.64 7.02 -30.11
N HIS A 50 -7.39 6.66 -30.40
CA HIS A 50 -6.29 7.47 -30.91
C HIS A 50 -5.54 8.46 -29.97
N MET A 51 -4.25 8.13 -29.81
CA MET A 51 -3.10 8.98 -29.44
C MET A 51 -2.95 9.38 -27.97
N GLN A 52 -2.44 8.43 -27.18
CA GLN A 52 -1.36 8.68 -26.21
C GLN A 52 -0.76 7.33 -25.82
N GLU A 53 0.10 6.88 -26.71
CA GLU A 53 1.10 5.83 -26.51
C GLU A 53 2.17 6.36 -25.52
N ASP A 54 2.83 5.46 -24.79
CA ASP A 54 4.00 5.69 -23.90
C ASP A 54 3.89 5.84 -22.37
N ARG A 55 2.76 5.62 -21.69
CA ARG A 55 2.80 5.45 -20.20
C ARG A 55 1.87 4.39 -19.60
N ARG A 56 1.60 3.32 -20.33
CA ARG A 56 1.06 2.09 -19.72
C ARG A 56 2.23 1.16 -19.43
N HIS A 57 2.86 1.33 -18.27
CA HIS A 57 3.55 0.20 -17.66
C HIS A 57 2.51 -0.90 -17.50
N ASP A 58 2.66 -1.91 -18.34
CA ASP A 58 2.19 -3.28 -18.27
C ASP A 58 1.53 -3.67 -16.93
N MET A 59 0.27 -3.27 -16.77
CA MET A 59 -0.63 -3.71 -15.69
C MET A 59 -1.45 -4.91 -16.18
N SER A 60 -0.77 -5.88 -16.79
CA SER A 60 -1.35 -7.16 -17.14
C SER A 60 -0.32 -8.26 -16.83
N SER A 61 -0.67 -9.17 -15.92
CA SER A 61 0.08 -10.41 -15.70
C SER A 61 1.50 -10.31 -15.11
N ARG A 62 1.63 -9.73 -13.91
CA ARG A 62 2.67 -10.23 -13.00
C ARG A 62 2.10 -10.40 -11.61
N ASN A 63 1.83 -11.66 -11.26
CA ASN A 63 1.72 -12.11 -9.87
C ASN A 63 3.11 -11.95 -9.23
N SER A 64 3.59 -10.70 -9.10
CA SER A 64 4.94 -10.38 -8.68
C SER A 64 5.05 -10.73 -7.20
N LEU A 65 5.95 -11.67 -6.96
CA LEU A 65 6.22 -12.25 -5.64
C LEU A 65 6.54 -11.17 -4.59
N SER A 66 7.19 -10.10 -5.04
CA SER A 66 7.43 -8.88 -4.30
C SER A 66 6.96 -7.67 -5.12
N ALA A 67 6.49 -6.62 -4.44
CA ALA A 67 6.22 -5.33 -5.06
C ALA A 67 6.74 -4.20 -4.18
N VAL A 68 7.24 -3.16 -4.83
CA VAL A 68 7.77 -1.95 -4.19
C VAL A 68 7.14 -0.72 -4.82
N SER A 69 6.86 0.28 -4.00
CA SER A 69 6.49 1.62 -4.43
C SER A 69 7.22 2.66 -3.61
N THR A 70 7.45 3.83 -4.22
CA THR A 70 8.05 4.98 -3.57
C THR A 70 7.13 6.19 -3.71
N ASN A 71 7.05 6.99 -2.65
CA ASN A 71 6.27 8.21 -2.59
C ASN A 71 7.09 9.29 -1.90
N TRP A 72 7.48 10.31 -2.66
CA TRP A 72 8.21 11.44 -2.10
C TRP A 72 7.23 12.33 -1.32
N LEU A 73 7.52 12.52 -0.03
CA LEU A 73 6.71 13.34 0.87
C LEU A 73 7.08 14.82 0.77
N ASN A 74 8.36 15.10 0.55
CA ASN A 74 8.92 16.43 0.30
C ASN A 74 10.24 16.32 -0.49
N ASP A 75 11.02 17.40 -0.59
CA ASP A 75 12.30 17.41 -1.31
C ASP A 75 13.41 16.58 -0.65
N SER A 76 13.22 16.20 0.62
CA SER A 76 14.20 15.48 1.43
C SER A 76 13.64 14.23 2.11
N GLU A 77 12.39 13.84 1.90
CA GLU A 77 11.76 12.70 2.57
C GLU A 77 10.99 11.83 1.60
N VAL A 78 11.09 10.53 1.80
CA VAL A 78 10.45 9.51 0.98
C VAL A 78 9.81 8.44 1.86
N ALA A 79 8.60 8.03 1.48
CA ALA A 79 7.93 6.85 1.97
C ALA A 79 8.10 5.71 0.96
N ILE A 80 8.57 4.56 1.42
CA ILE A 80 8.72 3.34 0.60
C ILE A 80 7.78 2.29 1.14
N GLN A 81 6.96 1.71 0.26
CA GLN A 81 6.11 0.59 0.61
C GLN A 81 6.59 -0.66 -0.11
N LEU A 82 6.82 -1.71 0.67
CA LEU A 82 7.30 -2.99 0.20
C LEU A 82 6.27 -4.05 0.57
N SER A 83 6.20 -5.08 -0.26
CA SER A 83 5.29 -6.17 -0.02
C SER A 83 5.87 -7.46 -0.58
N THR A 84 5.86 -8.53 0.22
CA THR A 84 6.45 -9.82 -0.14
C THR A 84 5.67 -10.96 0.49
N TYR A 85 5.69 -12.15 -0.13
CA TYR A 85 5.12 -13.35 0.49
C TYR A 85 6.06 -13.90 1.56
N LYS A 86 5.51 -14.38 2.67
CA LYS A 86 6.26 -14.91 3.83
C LYS A 86 7.15 -16.12 3.50
N VAL A 87 6.79 -16.85 2.45
CA VAL A 87 7.54 -18.03 1.96
C VAL A 87 8.87 -17.61 1.32
N GLN A 88 9.07 -16.32 1.02
CA GLN A 88 10.28 -15.83 0.37
C GLN A 88 11.19 -15.06 1.32
N LYS A 89 12.49 -15.15 1.03
CA LYS A 89 13.50 -14.30 1.65
C LYS A 89 13.14 -12.84 1.34
N SER A 90 12.89 -12.06 2.40
CA SER A 90 12.50 -10.67 2.24
C SER A 90 13.66 -9.85 1.65
N PRO A 91 13.45 -9.07 0.57
CA PRO A 91 14.48 -8.19 0.02
C PRO A 91 14.75 -6.98 0.93
N LEU A 92 14.05 -6.86 2.06
CA LEU A 92 14.11 -5.71 2.95
C LEU A 92 15.54 -5.41 3.45
N ALA A 93 16.32 -6.43 3.79
CA ALA A 93 17.68 -6.22 4.29
C ALA A 93 18.60 -5.62 3.20
N GLU A 94 18.52 -6.16 1.98
CA GLU A 94 19.29 -5.67 0.83
C GLU A 94 18.85 -4.25 0.44
N ILE A 95 17.55 -3.98 0.50
CA ILE A 95 17.00 -2.65 0.24
C ILE A 95 17.49 -1.65 1.29
N LEU A 96 17.37 -1.96 2.58
CA LEU A 96 17.83 -1.07 3.65
C LEU A 96 19.32 -0.78 3.54
N PHE A 97 20.14 -1.81 3.30
CA PHE A 97 21.58 -1.63 3.09
C PHE A 97 21.86 -0.71 1.91
N SER A 98 21.20 -0.93 0.78
CA SER A 98 21.39 -0.10 -0.42
C SER A 98 20.93 1.35 -0.26
N LEU A 99 19.93 1.58 0.60
CA LEU A 99 19.41 2.92 0.92
C LEU A 99 20.35 3.64 1.88
N GLU A 100 20.91 2.94 2.86
CA GLU A 100 21.91 3.49 3.77
C GLU A 100 23.19 3.92 3.01
N GLU A 101 23.68 3.09 2.08
CA GLU A 101 24.81 3.45 1.21
C GLU A 101 24.53 4.68 0.32
N ASP A 102 23.28 4.82 -0.13
CA ASP A 102 22.84 5.98 -0.91
C ASP A 102 22.62 7.23 -0.06
N GLY A 103 22.85 7.19 1.27
CA GLY A 103 22.68 8.34 2.15
C GLY A 103 21.23 8.60 2.58
N PHE A 104 20.37 7.58 2.56
CA PHE A 104 19.05 7.67 3.17
C PHE A 104 19.11 7.28 4.66
N LEU A 105 18.54 8.14 5.49
CA LEU A 105 18.38 7.93 6.93
C LEU A 105 16.97 7.42 7.22
N LEU A 106 16.84 6.27 7.88
CA LEU A 106 15.55 5.72 8.28
C LEU A 106 14.98 6.52 9.48
N LEU A 107 13.81 7.14 9.29
CA LEU A 107 13.07 7.86 10.34
C LEU A 107 12.06 6.96 11.04
N ASN A 108 11.31 6.16 10.27
CA ASN A 108 10.30 5.26 10.81
C ASN A 108 10.17 3.99 9.95
N ALA A 109 9.83 2.88 10.60
CA ALA A 109 9.56 1.62 9.95
C ALA A 109 8.39 0.93 10.63
N SER A 110 7.49 0.36 9.83
CA SER A 110 6.42 -0.49 10.32
C SER A 110 6.21 -1.68 9.38
N SER A 111 5.66 -2.76 9.92
CA SER A 111 5.28 -3.92 9.14
C SER A 111 3.95 -4.48 9.59
N PHE A 112 3.24 -5.11 8.66
CA PHE A 112 2.02 -5.86 8.98
C PHE A 112 1.85 -7.04 8.03
N GLU A 113 1.29 -8.13 8.54
CA GLU A 113 0.96 -9.32 7.75
C GLU A 113 -0.53 -9.31 7.40
N SER A 114 -0.86 -9.60 6.15
CA SER A 114 -2.24 -9.81 5.74
C SER A 114 -2.75 -11.15 6.26
N PHE A 115 -3.93 -11.15 6.90
CA PHE A 115 -4.53 -12.37 7.44
C PHE A 115 -4.83 -13.46 6.40
N ARG A 116 -5.15 -13.08 5.15
CA ARG A 116 -5.65 -14.02 4.13
C ARG A 116 -4.65 -14.36 3.03
N SER A 117 -3.71 -13.45 2.72
CA SER A 117 -2.78 -13.63 1.60
C SER A 117 -1.37 -14.09 2.01
N GLY A 118 -1.07 -14.24 3.31
CA GLY A 118 0.27 -14.62 3.76
C GLY A 118 1.37 -13.65 3.30
N ARG A 119 0.98 -12.41 3.01
CA ARG A 119 1.83 -11.35 2.48
C ARG A 119 2.19 -10.40 3.62
N VAL A 120 3.46 -10.06 3.71
CA VAL A 120 3.99 -9.08 4.65
C VAL A 120 4.20 -7.77 3.91
N PHE A 121 3.71 -6.69 4.50
CA PHE A 121 3.89 -5.34 4.03
C PHE A 121 4.85 -4.62 4.96
N TYR A 122 5.72 -3.80 4.38
CA TYR A 122 6.63 -2.92 5.11
C TYR A 122 6.43 -1.50 4.64
N ASN A 123 6.35 -0.56 5.58
CA ASN A 123 6.34 0.86 5.29
C ASN A 123 7.59 1.46 5.92
N LEU A 124 8.41 2.09 5.10
CA LEU A 124 9.63 2.77 5.50
C LEU A 124 9.46 4.26 5.22
N HIS A 125 9.85 5.09 6.17
CA HIS A 125 9.90 6.54 6.01
C HIS A 125 11.35 6.95 6.22
N LEU A 126 11.94 7.53 5.18
CA LEU A 126 13.35 7.88 5.16
C LEU A 126 13.53 9.36 4.82
N GLN A 127 14.64 9.91 5.31
CA GLN A 127 15.15 11.23 4.98
C GLN A 127 16.39 11.10 4.09
N VAL A 128 16.54 12.00 3.13
CA VAL A 128 17.64 12.06 2.17
C VAL A 128 18.69 13.02 2.70
N GLU A 129 19.90 12.54 2.92
CA GLU A 129 21.01 13.39 3.31
C GLU A 129 21.50 14.19 2.09
N ARG A 130 21.27 15.51 2.11
CA ARG A 130 21.50 16.44 0.98
C ARG A 130 22.97 16.59 0.59
N THR A 131 23.90 16.13 1.43
CA THR A 131 25.35 16.24 1.22
C THR A 131 25.90 15.16 0.28
N THR A 132 25.23 14.03 0.12
CA THR A 132 25.79 12.83 -0.54
C THR A 132 24.97 12.33 -1.72
N SER A 133 23.67 12.63 -1.80
CA SER A 133 22.77 11.95 -2.74
C SER A 133 22.09 12.90 -3.74
N ARG A 134 22.57 12.84 -5.00
CA ARG A 134 21.86 13.38 -6.19
C ARG A 134 20.98 12.30 -6.84
N LEU A 135 20.44 11.36 -6.06
CA LEU A 135 19.65 10.28 -6.64
C LEU A 135 18.32 10.83 -7.15
N GLU A 136 18.14 10.83 -8.46
CA GLU A 136 16.91 11.27 -9.10
C GLU A 136 15.75 10.33 -8.71
N ARG A 137 14.55 10.89 -8.51
CA ARG A 137 13.37 10.16 -8.02
C ARG A 137 13.05 8.91 -8.85
N GLU A 138 13.29 8.99 -10.15
CA GLU A 138 13.07 7.93 -11.14
C GLU A 138 14.08 6.79 -10.97
N VAL A 139 15.35 7.12 -10.69
CA VAL A 139 16.43 6.14 -10.49
C VAL A 139 16.20 5.30 -9.23
N LEU A 140 15.67 5.91 -8.16
CA LEU A 140 15.34 5.19 -6.92
C LEU A 140 14.30 4.09 -7.15
N ASN A 141 13.25 4.37 -7.92
CA ASN A 141 12.19 3.40 -8.17
C ASN A 141 12.72 2.20 -8.98
N GLU A 142 13.48 2.47 -10.04
CA GLU A 142 14.11 1.42 -10.85
C GLU A 142 15.10 0.57 -10.03
N LYS A 143 15.92 1.20 -9.17
CA LYS A 143 16.85 0.50 -8.27
C LYS A 143 16.11 -0.47 -7.34
N LEU A 144 15.02 0.00 -6.73
CA LEU A 144 14.22 -0.81 -5.81
C LEU A 144 13.48 -1.94 -6.52
N GLN A 145 12.96 -1.69 -7.73
CA GLN A 145 12.34 -2.74 -8.54
C GLN A 145 13.35 -3.83 -8.92
N SER A 146 14.58 -3.44 -9.27
CA SER A 146 15.68 -4.37 -9.54
C SER A 146 16.01 -5.24 -8.31
N LEU A 147 16.10 -4.65 -7.13
CA LEU A 147 16.32 -5.37 -5.86
C LEU A 147 15.19 -6.35 -5.54
N CYS A 148 13.94 -5.95 -5.76
CA CYS A 148 12.79 -6.87 -5.61
C CYS A 148 12.77 -7.98 -6.67
N GLY A 149 13.31 -7.74 -7.87
CA GLY A 149 13.37 -8.70 -8.97
C GLY A 149 14.50 -9.73 -8.88
N LYS A 150 15.57 -9.44 -8.14
CA LYS A 150 16.73 -10.34 -7.95
C LYS A 150 16.43 -11.60 -7.14
N GLY A 151 15.30 -11.64 -6.41
CA GLY A 151 14.84 -12.84 -5.69
C GLY A 151 14.33 -14.00 -6.59
N LYS A 152 14.56 -13.94 -7.91
CA LYS A 152 14.07 -14.93 -8.90
C LYS A 152 15.02 -16.10 -9.16
N GLU A 153 16.25 -16.08 -8.64
CA GLU A 153 17.22 -17.16 -8.85
C GLU A 153 17.25 -18.12 -7.66
N PHE A 154 16.17 -18.87 -7.42
CA PHE A 154 16.26 -20.11 -6.64
C PHE A 154 15.37 -21.20 -7.27
N ASN A 155 16.07 -22.09 -7.98
CA ASN A 155 15.79 -23.48 -8.36
C ASN A 155 14.32 -23.92 -8.50
N HIS A 156 13.94 -24.17 -9.75
CA HIS A 156 12.79 -24.98 -10.13
C HIS A 156 13.09 -26.47 -9.87
N GLU A 157 13.20 -26.86 -8.61
CA GLU A 157 13.15 -28.26 -8.18
C GLU A 157 12.45 -28.25 -6.82
N TYR A 158 11.44 -29.10 -6.65
CA TYR A 158 10.51 -29.15 -5.51
C TYR A 158 9.33 -28.16 -5.53
N ILE A 159 8.57 -28.12 -6.64
CA ILE A 159 7.11 -28.05 -6.51
C ILE A 159 6.56 -29.30 -7.18
N GLY A 160 6.35 -30.34 -6.37
CA GLY A 160 5.45 -31.41 -6.76
C GLY A 160 4.11 -30.79 -7.12
N SER A 161 3.64 -31.07 -8.34
CA SER A 161 2.35 -30.61 -8.82
C SER A 161 1.25 -31.14 -7.88
N MET A 162 0.74 -30.30 -6.99
CA MET A 162 -0.52 -30.61 -6.32
C MET A 162 -1.63 -30.40 -7.33
N HIS A 163 -2.04 -31.50 -7.96
CA HIS A 163 -3.20 -31.57 -8.83
C HIS A 163 -4.45 -31.35 -7.97
N PHE A 164 -5.29 -30.38 -8.33
CA PHE A 164 -6.45 -29.95 -7.55
C PHE A 164 -7.63 -30.96 -7.58
N ASN A 165 -7.37 -32.24 -7.84
CA ASN A 165 -8.41 -33.26 -8.04
C ASN A 165 -8.43 -34.36 -6.97
N ASP A 166 -7.59 -34.30 -5.93
CA ASP A 166 -7.46 -35.38 -4.94
C ASP A 166 -8.16 -35.13 -3.59
N LEU A 167 -9.19 -34.27 -3.53
CA LEU A 167 -10.09 -34.29 -2.36
C LEU A 167 -11.26 -35.25 -2.61
N PRO A 168 -11.51 -36.22 -1.71
CA PRO A 168 -12.70 -37.05 -1.82
C PRO A 168 -13.95 -36.19 -1.59
N ILE A 169 -15.00 -36.49 -2.37
CA ILE A 169 -16.35 -35.91 -2.25
C ILE A 169 -16.93 -36.20 -0.87
#